data_AF-A0A946QG63-F1
#
_entry.id   AF-A0A946QG63-F1
#
_cell.length_a   1.000
_cell.length_b   1.000
_cell.length_c   1.000
_cell.angle_alpha   90.00
_cell.angle_beta   90.00
_cell.angle_gamma   90.00
#
_symmetry.space_group_name_H-M   'P 1'
#
loop_
_entity.id
_entity.type
_entity.pdbx_description
1 polymer ?
#
loop_
_entity_poly.entity_id
_entity_poly.type
_entity_poly.pdbx_seq_one_letter_code
_entity_poly.pdbx_strand_id
1 'polypeptide(L)'
;NDERHAVLELSKGKLTTDPDNHTGEGIFFSSRMFDEYAILSGEVYFAHEYNKPEGWIIERENPGTGTTVFMKMSNNSARKTKTIFDNYTSGDDYCFDKTVVPVSLARYGNERLVSRSQAKRLLVGVERFKIVIFDFEGIDQIGQAFADEVFRVFNNRHPDIQLYFIKTKPDVENMILRALSSRTDASST
;
A
#
# COMPACT_ATOMS: atom_id res chain seq x y z
N ASN A 1 2.66 -17.07 9.09
CA ASN A 1 1.44 -16.30 8.84
C ASN A 1 1.36 -15.20 9.85
N ASP A 2 1.54 -13.97 9.40
CA ASP A 2 1.39 -12.79 10.24
C ASP A 2 0.16 -12.05 9.73
N GLU A 3 -0.89 -11.98 10.56
CA GLU A 3 -2.17 -11.39 10.16
C GLU A 3 -2.03 -9.91 9.78
N ARG A 4 -0.99 -9.21 10.28
CA ARG A 4 -0.70 -7.82 9.89
C ARG A 4 -0.31 -7.70 8.42
N HIS A 5 0.24 -8.76 7.84
CA HIS A 5 0.52 -8.79 6.41
C HIS A 5 -0.78 -8.73 5.59
N ALA A 6 -1.88 -9.26 6.09
CA ALA A 6 -3.17 -9.15 5.41
C ALA A 6 -3.64 -7.70 5.29
N VAL A 7 -3.34 -6.85 6.29
CA VAL A 7 -3.67 -5.41 6.24
C VAL A 7 -2.92 -4.72 5.12
N LEU A 8 -1.63 -5.02 4.97
CA LEU A 8 -0.80 -4.51 3.89
C LEU A 8 -1.31 -4.94 2.51
N GLU A 9 -1.72 -6.20 2.36
CA GLU A 9 -2.27 -6.66 1.08
C GLU A 9 -3.67 -6.06 0.79
N LEU A 10 -4.50 -5.87 1.82
CA LEU A 10 -5.80 -5.21 1.68
C LEU A 10 -5.68 -3.73 1.30
N SER A 11 -4.67 -3.02 1.81
CA SER A 11 -4.47 -1.61 1.49
C SER A 11 -4.05 -1.39 0.03
N LYS A 12 -3.32 -2.35 -0.56
CA LYS A 12 -2.92 -2.36 -1.98
C LYS A 12 -4.11 -2.62 -2.92
N GLY A 13 -5.04 -3.48 -2.50
CA GLY A 13 -6.15 -3.97 -3.32
C GLY A 13 -5.78 -5.17 -4.21
N LYS A 14 -6.74 -5.66 -5.00
CA LYS A 14 -6.62 -6.89 -5.81
C LYS A 14 -6.30 -8.14 -4.99
N LEU A 15 -6.75 -8.20 -3.74
CA LEU A 15 -6.59 -9.35 -2.86
C LEU A 15 -7.85 -10.20 -2.86
N THR A 16 -7.73 -11.46 -3.27
CA THR A 16 -8.82 -12.44 -3.31
C THR A 16 -8.28 -13.83 -3.03
N THR A 17 -9.07 -14.66 -2.36
CA THR A 17 -8.83 -16.12 -2.23
C THR A 17 -9.61 -16.93 -3.25
N ASP A 18 -10.47 -16.28 -4.03
CA ASP A 18 -11.32 -16.90 -5.06
C ASP A 18 -11.28 -16.02 -6.33
N PRO A 19 -10.19 -16.10 -7.13
CA PRO A 19 -10.00 -15.25 -8.30
C PRO A 19 -10.98 -15.54 -9.44
N ASP A 20 -11.60 -16.73 -9.47
CA ASP A 20 -12.57 -17.09 -10.51
C ASP A 20 -13.91 -16.37 -10.31
N ASN A 21 -14.25 -16.00 -9.07
CA ASN A 21 -15.52 -15.33 -8.74
C ASN A 21 -15.36 -13.91 -8.17
N HIS A 22 -14.15 -13.52 -7.73
CA HIS A 22 -13.92 -12.24 -7.07
C HIS A 22 -12.64 -11.56 -7.54
N THR A 23 -12.76 -10.32 -8.04
CA THR A 23 -11.64 -9.48 -8.51
C THR A 23 -10.70 -9.02 -7.39
N GLY A 24 -11.14 -9.08 -6.13
CA GLY A 24 -10.37 -8.61 -4.97
C GLY A 24 -10.34 -7.09 -4.81
N GLU A 25 -11.24 -6.36 -5.48
CA GLU A 25 -11.28 -4.90 -5.50
C GLU A 25 -12.25 -4.30 -4.48
N GLY A 26 -13.25 -5.08 -4.04
CA GLY A 26 -14.39 -4.59 -3.27
C GLY A 26 -14.01 -3.90 -1.96
N ILE A 27 -13.11 -4.49 -1.16
CA ILE A 27 -12.66 -3.89 0.11
C ILE A 27 -11.89 -2.59 -0.15
N PHE A 28 -11.02 -2.58 -1.16
CA PHE A 28 -10.20 -1.41 -1.50
C PHE A 28 -11.03 -0.19 -1.89
N PHE A 29 -12.03 -0.38 -2.75
CA PHE A 29 -12.90 0.71 -3.18
C PHE A 29 -13.89 1.11 -2.10
N SER A 30 -14.49 0.14 -1.42
CA SER A 30 -15.45 0.41 -0.34
C SER A 30 -14.79 1.20 0.78
N SER A 31 -13.57 0.85 1.20
CA SER A 31 -12.88 1.58 2.26
C SER A 31 -12.68 3.07 1.96
N ARG A 32 -12.52 3.40 0.67
CA ARG A 32 -12.31 4.77 0.16
C ARG A 32 -13.62 5.51 -0.14
N MET A 33 -14.76 4.83 -0.12
CA MET A 33 -16.08 5.44 -0.33
C MET A 33 -16.65 6.07 0.95
N PHE A 34 -16.28 5.58 2.13
CA PHE A 34 -16.78 6.04 3.42
C PHE A 34 -15.88 7.10 4.05
N ASP A 35 -16.42 7.89 4.98
CA ASP A 35 -15.65 8.86 5.78
C ASP A 35 -14.76 8.14 6.79
N GLU A 36 -15.31 7.11 7.43
CA GLU A 36 -14.56 6.15 8.25
C GLU A 36 -14.96 4.74 7.81
N TYR A 37 -13.97 3.91 7.55
CA TYR A 37 -14.13 2.50 7.26
C TYR A 37 -13.19 1.70 8.14
N ALA A 38 -13.68 0.63 8.75
CA ALA A 38 -12.83 -0.27 9.50
C ALA A 38 -13.27 -1.72 9.36
N ILE A 39 -12.29 -2.63 9.33
CA ILE A 39 -12.49 -4.07 9.50
C ILE A 39 -11.70 -4.47 10.73
N LEU A 40 -12.39 -5.10 11.67
CA LEU A 40 -11.81 -5.74 12.83
C LEU A 40 -12.01 -7.25 12.70
N SER A 41 -10.92 -8.01 12.75
CA SER A 41 -10.95 -9.48 12.77
C SER A 41 -9.75 -10.00 13.55
N GLY A 42 -9.98 -10.82 14.57
CA GLY A 42 -8.91 -11.27 15.45
C GLY A 42 -8.17 -10.09 16.10
N GLU A 43 -6.85 -10.08 16.00
CA GLU A 43 -5.97 -8.99 16.50
C GLU A 43 -5.76 -7.88 15.47
N VAL A 44 -6.36 -8.01 14.28
CA VAL A 44 -6.11 -7.14 13.15
C VAL A 44 -7.22 -6.11 12.98
N TYR A 45 -6.77 -4.87 12.77
CA TYR A 45 -7.60 -3.71 12.51
C TYR A 45 -7.11 -3.01 11.24
N PHE A 46 -7.89 -3.10 10.16
CA PHE A 46 -7.71 -2.32 8.94
C PHE A 46 -8.64 -1.12 9.01
N ALA A 47 -8.10 0.10 8.93
CA ALA A 47 -8.91 1.31 8.92
C ALA A 47 -8.49 2.28 7.84
N HIS A 48 -9.49 2.98 7.32
CA HIS A 48 -9.32 4.06 6.37
C HIS A 48 -10.22 5.21 6.80
N GLU A 49 -9.62 6.38 6.99
CA GLU A 49 -10.33 7.63 7.22
C GLU A 49 -10.13 8.55 6.00
N TYR A 50 -11.22 9.09 5.47
CA TYR A 50 -11.15 9.96 4.31
C TYR A 50 -10.33 11.23 4.61
N ASN A 51 -9.44 11.59 3.68
CA ASN A 51 -8.51 12.73 3.80
C ASN A 51 -7.54 12.66 4.99
N LYS A 52 -7.38 11.50 5.62
CA LYS A 52 -6.34 11.28 6.62
C LYS A 52 -5.37 10.21 6.16
N PRO A 53 -4.13 10.21 6.71
CA PRO A 53 -3.22 9.09 6.53
C PRO A 53 -3.90 7.80 7.00
N GLU A 54 -3.60 6.67 6.37
CA GLU A 54 -4.07 5.38 6.88
C GLU A 54 -3.57 5.21 8.33
N GLY A 55 -4.51 5.10 9.27
CA GLY A 55 -4.25 4.99 10.71
C GLY A 55 -4.11 3.53 11.11
N TRP A 56 -2.97 3.17 11.71
CA TRP A 56 -2.54 1.77 11.90
C TRP A 56 -3.12 1.10 13.15
N ILE A 57 -3.68 -0.09 12.93
CA ILE A 57 -3.68 -1.31 13.76
C ILE A 57 -3.78 -1.09 15.27
N ILE A 58 -4.97 -1.27 15.82
CA ILE A 58 -5.16 -1.53 17.25
C ILE A 58 -5.08 -3.04 17.45
N GLU A 59 -3.98 -3.51 18.06
CA GLU A 59 -3.94 -4.83 18.68
C GLU A 59 -4.94 -4.83 19.83
N ARG A 60 -5.97 -5.69 19.76
CA ARG A 60 -6.88 -5.88 20.88
C ARG A 60 -6.27 -6.86 21.85
N GLU A 61 -6.23 -6.50 23.13
CA GLU A 61 -5.83 -7.42 24.21
C GLU A 61 -6.74 -8.67 24.32
N ASN A 62 -7.98 -8.60 23.81
CA ASN A 62 -8.93 -9.71 23.76
C ASN A 62 -9.63 -9.79 22.38
N PRO A 63 -9.06 -10.52 21.41
CA PRO A 63 -9.71 -10.74 20.12
C PRO A 63 -10.99 -11.56 20.30
N GLY A 64 -12.13 -11.02 19.86
CA GLY A 64 -13.40 -11.75 19.81
C GLY A 64 -13.47 -12.65 18.57
N THR A 65 -14.37 -13.63 18.57
CA THR A 65 -14.63 -14.46 17.39
C THR A 65 -15.42 -13.68 16.33
N GLY A 66 -15.01 -13.78 15.07
CA GLY A 66 -15.71 -13.21 13.92
C GLY A 66 -15.08 -11.94 13.35
N THR A 67 -15.80 -11.28 12.46
CA THR A 67 -15.35 -10.06 11.77
C THR A 67 -16.41 -8.98 11.92
N THR A 68 -15.98 -7.79 12.35
CA THR A 68 -16.83 -6.59 12.42
C THR A 68 -16.39 -5.61 11.35
N VAL A 69 -17.34 -5.12 10.55
CA VAL A 69 -17.10 -4.06 9.57
C VAL A 69 -17.83 -2.79 10.01
N PHE A 70 -17.09 -1.72 10.19
CA PHE A 70 -17.59 -0.39 10.52
C PHE A 70 -17.54 0.51 9.29
N MET A 71 -18.64 1.21 9.03
CA MET A 71 -18.79 2.12 7.90
C MET A 71 -19.54 3.35 8.37
N LYS A 72 -18.95 4.53 8.18
CA LYS A 72 -19.55 5.82 8.53
C LYS A 72 -19.44 6.77 7.36
N MET A 73 -20.55 7.45 7.05
CA MET A 73 -20.61 8.47 6.01
C MET A 73 -21.56 9.58 6.46
N SER A 74 -21.21 10.81 6.09
CA SER A 74 -22.09 11.96 6.20
C SER A 74 -23.35 11.77 5.35
N ASN A 75 -24.51 12.08 5.92
CA ASN A 75 -25.79 12.09 5.19
C ASN A 75 -25.80 13.10 4.04
N ASN A 76 -24.95 14.13 4.10
CA ASN A 76 -24.78 15.11 3.04
C ASN A 76 -23.34 15.03 2.50
N SER A 77 -23.06 13.99 1.71
CA SER A 77 -21.76 13.79 1.07
C SER A 77 -21.80 14.21 -0.39
N ALA A 78 -20.88 15.09 -0.79
CA ALA A 78 -20.66 15.45 -2.20
C ALA A 78 -19.79 14.43 -2.96
N ARG A 79 -19.26 13.41 -2.26
CA ARG A 79 -18.36 12.40 -2.83
C ARG A 79 -19.12 11.56 -3.85
N LYS A 80 -18.53 11.41 -5.04
CA LYS A 80 -19.06 10.53 -6.09
C LYS A 80 -18.19 9.28 -6.16
N THR A 81 -18.83 8.11 -6.23
CA THR A 81 -18.15 6.82 -6.44
C THR A 81 -17.23 6.86 -7.65
N LYS A 82 -17.69 7.50 -8.74
CA LYS A 82 -16.90 7.72 -9.96
C LYS A 82 -15.55 8.40 -9.67
N THR A 83 -15.50 9.44 -8.85
CA THR A 83 -14.25 10.12 -8.50
C THR A 83 -13.27 9.20 -7.79
N ILE A 84 -13.76 8.25 -6.99
CA ILE A 84 -12.91 7.25 -6.35
C ILE A 84 -12.37 6.26 -7.37
N PHE A 85 -13.20 5.73 -8.27
CA PHE A 85 -12.74 4.85 -9.35
C PHE A 85 -11.69 5.54 -10.23
N ASP A 86 -11.99 6.75 -10.71
CA ASP A 86 -11.13 7.53 -11.61
C ASP A 86 -9.72 7.79 -11.02
N ASN A 87 -9.56 7.76 -9.69
CA ASN A 87 -8.26 7.95 -9.04
C ASN A 87 -7.31 6.74 -9.17
N TYR A 88 -7.86 5.55 -9.41
CA TYR A 88 -7.15 4.27 -9.37
C TYR A 88 -7.31 3.44 -10.65
N THR A 89 -8.23 3.83 -11.53
CA THR A 89 -8.42 3.18 -12.83
C THR A 89 -7.77 3.99 -13.94
N SER A 90 -7.23 3.32 -14.96
CA SER A 90 -6.71 3.97 -16.16
C SER A 90 -7.26 3.37 -17.45
N GLY A 91 -7.14 4.13 -18.55
CA GLY A 91 -7.58 3.74 -19.88
C GLY A 91 -9.10 3.80 -20.09
N ASP A 92 -9.53 3.47 -21.30
CA ASP A 92 -10.95 3.47 -21.71
C ASP A 92 -11.75 2.34 -21.04
N ASP A 93 -11.06 1.29 -20.57
CA ASP A 93 -11.65 0.09 -19.97
C ASP A 93 -11.83 0.19 -18.43
N TYR A 94 -11.52 1.34 -17.82
CA TYR A 94 -11.61 1.54 -16.36
C TYR A 94 -10.88 0.45 -15.55
N CYS A 95 -9.72 0.00 -16.03
CA CYS A 95 -8.95 -1.05 -15.37
C CYS A 95 -8.28 -0.51 -14.10
N PHE A 96 -8.54 -1.11 -12.93
CA PHE A 96 -7.84 -0.79 -11.69
C PHE A 96 -6.38 -1.21 -11.80
N ASP A 97 -5.48 -0.28 -12.13
CA ASP A 97 -4.08 -0.57 -12.40
C ASP A 97 -3.12 0.34 -11.64
N LYS A 98 -3.68 1.26 -10.84
CA LYS A 98 -2.93 2.16 -9.98
C LYS A 98 -3.23 1.89 -8.52
N THR A 99 -2.20 1.86 -7.68
CA THR A 99 -2.37 1.75 -6.22
C THR A 99 -1.44 2.70 -5.46
N VAL A 100 -1.83 3.02 -4.23
CA VAL A 100 -1.01 3.75 -3.26
C VAL A 100 -0.71 2.78 -2.13
N VAL A 101 0.57 2.48 -1.91
CA VAL A 101 1.03 1.55 -0.89
C VAL A 101 1.65 2.36 0.24
N PRO A 102 0.97 2.47 1.41
CA PRO A 102 1.57 3.14 2.54
C PRO A 102 2.71 2.26 3.09
N VAL A 103 3.89 2.84 3.20
CA VAL A 103 5.12 2.09 3.52
C VAL A 103 5.19 1.78 5.02
N SER A 104 4.45 2.52 5.85
CA SER A 104 4.35 2.31 7.30
C SER A 104 3.89 0.91 7.69
N LEU A 105 3.15 0.19 6.84
CA LEU A 105 2.56 -1.12 7.14
C LEU A 105 3.56 -2.25 6.92
N ALA A 106 4.65 -1.96 6.22
CA ALA A 106 5.77 -2.89 6.13
C ALA A 106 6.59 -2.93 7.44
N ARG A 107 6.33 -2.02 8.38
CA ARG A 107 6.95 -2.00 9.72
C ARG A 107 6.20 -2.92 10.67
N TYR A 108 6.95 -3.61 11.52
CA TYR A 108 6.40 -4.31 12.67
C TYR A 108 6.76 -3.53 13.93
N GLY A 109 5.74 -3.01 14.62
CA GLY A 109 5.94 -2.13 15.77
C GLY A 109 6.88 -0.95 15.46
N ASN A 110 7.94 -0.82 16.26
CA ASN A 110 8.91 0.27 16.12
C ASN A 110 10.10 -0.04 15.19
N GLU A 111 10.03 -1.12 14.40
CA GLU A 111 11.11 -1.47 13.46
C GLU A 111 11.40 -0.37 12.44
N ARG A 112 12.69 -0.22 12.12
CA ARG A 112 13.16 0.57 10.99
C ARG A 112 13.13 -0.27 9.71
N LEU A 113 12.85 0.36 8.57
CA LEU A 113 12.79 -0.29 7.26
C LEU A 113 14.20 -0.36 6.66
N VAL A 114 14.97 -1.36 7.06
CA VAL A 114 16.41 -1.46 6.71
C VAL A 114 16.74 -2.61 5.77
N SER A 115 15.94 -3.68 5.77
CA SER A 115 16.30 -4.96 5.18
C SER A 115 15.62 -5.23 3.83
N ARG A 116 16.24 -6.10 3.01
CA ARG A 116 15.62 -6.62 1.77
C ARG A 116 14.37 -7.45 2.04
N SER A 117 14.31 -8.17 3.16
CA SER A 117 13.13 -8.98 3.50
C SER A 117 11.92 -8.10 3.77
N GLN A 118 12.09 -6.96 4.46
CA GLN A 118 11.03 -5.96 4.61
C GLN A 118 10.58 -5.40 3.25
N ALA A 119 11.52 -5.07 2.36
CA ALA A 119 11.19 -4.61 1.01
C ALA A 119 10.43 -5.67 0.21
N LYS A 120 10.86 -6.93 0.23
CA LYS A 120 10.17 -8.02 -0.47
C LYS A 120 8.74 -8.22 0.03
N ARG A 121 8.49 -8.08 1.35
CA ARG A 121 7.13 -8.10 1.90
C ARG A 121 6.29 -6.93 1.38
N LEU A 122 6.85 -5.71 1.37
CA LEU A 122 6.19 -4.54 0.78
C LEU A 122 5.78 -4.78 -0.68
N LEU A 123 6.63 -5.47 -1.44
CA LEU A 123 6.47 -5.67 -2.88
C LEU A 123 5.55 -6.84 -3.28
N VAL A 124 5.09 -7.68 -2.35
CA VAL A 124 4.15 -8.77 -2.68
C VAL A 124 2.89 -8.19 -3.35
N GLY A 125 2.47 -8.75 -4.49
CA GLY A 125 1.26 -8.34 -5.19
C GLY A 125 1.35 -7.00 -5.92
N VAL A 126 2.47 -6.27 -5.79
CA VAL A 126 2.70 -4.99 -6.46
C VAL A 126 2.79 -5.19 -7.98
N GLU A 127 3.23 -6.36 -8.44
CA GLU A 127 3.30 -6.73 -9.85
C GLU A 127 1.93 -6.80 -10.57
N ARG A 128 0.83 -6.70 -9.82
CA ARG A 128 -0.54 -6.67 -10.37
C ARG A 128 -0.96 -5.27 -10.84
N PHE A 129 -0.11 -4.26 -10.64
CA PHE A 129 -0.38 -2.85 -10.94
C PHE A 129 0.62 -2.33 -11.97
N LYS A 130 0.18 -1.34 -12.78
CA LYS A 130 1.03 -0.60 -13.70
C LYS A 130 1.61 0.65 -13.07
N ILE A 131 0.91 1.26 -12.12
CA ILE A 131 1.33 2.48 -11.43
C ILE A 131 1.29 2.24 -9.93
N VAL A 132 2.43 2.41 -9.26
CA VAL A 132 2.56 2.14 -7.83
C VAL A 132 3.15 3.36 -7.16
N ILE A 133 2.43 3.91 -6.19
CA ILE A 133 2.87 5.06 -5.41
C ILE A 133 3.19 4.59 -4.00
N PHE A 134 4.46 4.63 -3.60
CA PHE A 134 4.87 4.35 -2.23
C PHE A 134 4.71 5.61 -1.37
N ASP A 135 3.81 5.57 -0.39
CA ASP A 135 3.59 6.66 0.56
C ASP A 135 4.48 6.47 1.80
N PHE A 136 5.45 7.37 1.98
CA PHE A 136 6.43 7.36 3.07
C PHE A 136 6.03 8.22 4.28
N GLU A 137 4.76 8.59 4.40
CA GLU A 137 4.28 9.34 5.55
C GLU A 137 4.64 8.65 6.88
N GLY A 138 5.20 9.42 7.82
CA GLY A 138 5.62 8.91 9.12
C GLY A 138 6.90 8.04 9.09
N ILE A 139 7.59 7.94 7.96
CA ILE A 139 8.88 7.23 7.86
C ILE A 139 10.03 8.22 8.01
N ASP A 140 10.82 8.03 9.07
CA ASP A 140 11.99 8.87 9.33
C ASP A 140 13.17 8.53 8.43
N GLN A 141 13.46 7.23 8.29
CA GLN A 141 14.63 6.72 7.60
C GLN A 141 14.35 5.33 7.01
N ILE A 142 15.01 5.03 5.89
CA ILE A 142 15.08 3.68 5.31
C ILE A 142 16.54 3.29 5.11
N GLY A 143 16.83 1.99 5.18
CA GLY A 143 18.16 1.45 4.93
C GLY A 143 18.43 1.26 3.44
N GLN A 144 19.71 1.27 3.08
CA GLN A 144 20.16 1.10 1.70
C GLN A 144 19.64 -0.20 1.07
N ALA A 145 19.64 -1.31 1.80
CA ALA A 145 19.20 -2.59 1.28
C ALA A 145 17.69 -2.61 0.98
N PHE A 146 16.89 -1.88 1.76
CA PHE A 146 15.46 -1.70 1.49
C PHE A 146 15.25 -0.86 0.23
N ALA A 147 15.89 0.32 0.15
CA ALA A 147 15.75 1.21 -1.00
C ALA A 147 16.24 0.56 -2.31
N ASP A 148 17.38 -0.15 -2.26
CA ASP A 148 17.93 -0.89 -3.39
C ASP A 148 16.96 -1.96 -3.92
N GLU A 149 16.33 -2.71 -3.02
CA GLU A 149 15.39 -3.76 -3.40
C GLU A 149 14.13 -3.17 -4.06
N VAL A 150 13.55 -2.11 -3.49
CA VAL A 150 12.31 -1.48 -3.98
C VAL A 150 12.53 -0.71 -5.29
N PHE A 151 13.52 0.17 -5.36
CA PHE A 151 13.62 1.15 -6.44
C PHE A 151 14.56 0.73 -7.57
N ARG A 152 15.48 -0.21 -7.33
CA ARG A 152 16.38 -0.72 -8.37
C ARG A 152 16.10 -2.17 -8.73
N VAL A 153 16.14 -3.09 -7.78
CA VAL A 153 16.01 -4.53 -8.09
C VAL A 153 14.62 -4.87 -8.62
N PHE A 154 13.56 -4.42 -7.93
CA PHE A 154 12.19 -4.67 -8.37
C PHE A 154 11.91 -3.98 -9.71
N ASN A 155 12.26 -2.71 -9.85
CA ASN A 155 12.09 -1.98 -11.11
C ASN A 155 12.83 -2.62 -12.30
N ASN A 156 14.02 -3.18 -12.08
CA ASN A 156 14.76 -3.89 -13.12
C ASN A 156 14.09 -5.21 -13.53
N ARG A 157 13.36 -5.85 -12.62
CA ARG A 157 12.59 -7.07 -12.90
C ARG A 157 11.21 -6.79 -13.52
N HIS A 158 10.67 -5.60 -13.28
CA HIS A 158 9.35 -5.17 -13.71
C HIS A 158 9.42 -3.78 -14.39
N PRO A 159 10.09 -3.67 -15.55
CA PRO A 159 10.35 -2.38 -16.21
C PRO A 159 9.09 -1.70 -16.76
N ASP A 160 7.98 -2.44 -16.88
CA ASP A 160 6.67 -1.98 -17.31
C ASP A 160 5.87 -1.29 -16.18
N ILE A 161 6.29 -1.46 -14.92
CA ILE A 161 5.65 -0.84 -13.76
C ILE A 161 6.29 0.51 -13.46
N GLN A 162 5.46 1.54 -13.35
CA GLN A 162 5.88 2.89 -12.98
C GLN A 162 5.84 3.04 -11.46
N LEU A 163 7.01 3.26 -10.87
CA LEU A 163 7.15 3.46 -9.42
C LEU A 163 7.30 4.95 -9.10
N TYR A 164 6.49 5.40 -8.15
CA TYR A 164 6.54 6.75 -7.60
C TYR A 164 6.67 6.69 -6.09
N PHE A 165 7.14 7.77 -5.48
CA PHE A 165 7.20 7.93 -4.02
C PHE A 165 6.69 9.30 -3.62
N ILE A 166 5.97 9.39 -2.51
CA ILE A 166 5.40 10.64 -1.98
C ILE A 166 5.64 10.74 -0.47
N LYS A 167 5.49 11.96 0.06
CA LYS A 167 5.56 12.28 1.50
C LYS A 167 6.85 11.79 2.18
N THR A 168 7.96 11.80 1.44
CA THR A 168 9.29 11.45 1.95
C THR A 168 9.87 12.55 2.83
N LYS A 169 10.63 12.15 3.85
CA LYS A 169 11.56 13.05 4.55
C LYS A 169 12.91 13.09 3.82
N PRO A 170 13.75 14.12 4.03
CA PRO A 170 15.02 14.27 3.30
C PRO A 170 15.92 13.03 3.35
N ASP A 171 16.05 12.37 4.52
CA ASP A 171 16.87 11.16 4.67
C ASP A 171 16.35 9.99 3.82
N VAL A 172 15.02 9.83 3.76
CA VAL A 172 14.35 8.80 2.95
C VAL A 172 14.57 9.09 1.47
N GLU A 173 14.31 10.32 1.05
CA GLU A 173 14.45 10.74 -0.35
C GLU A 173 15.89 10.57 -0.85
N ASN A 174 16.88 11.00 -0.08
CA ASN A 174 18.30 10.81 -0.40
C ASN A 174 18.65 9.32 -0.60
N MET A 175 18.10 8.43 0.24
CA MET A 175 18.34 6.99 0.13
C MET A 175 17.68 6.39 -1.13
N ILE A 176 16.47 6.84 -1.48
CA ILE A 176 15.77 6.44 -2.70
C ILE A 176 16.56 6.89 -3.94
N LEU A 177 16.94 8.17 -3.99
CA LEU A 177 17.70 8.74 -5.10
C LEU A 177 19.05 8.03 -5.30
N ARG A 178 19.72 7.65 -4.20
CA ARG A 178 20.95 6.86 -4.26
C ARG A 178 20.73 5.46 -4.86
N ALA A 179 19.63 4.79 -4.52
CA ALA A 179 19.29 3.50 -5.12
C ALA A 179 19.02 3.65 -6.63
N LEU A 180 18.33 4.70 -7.04
CA LEU A 180 18.03 5.00 -8.43
C LEU A 180 19.27 5.37 -9.25
N SER A 181 20.20 6.15 -8.69
CA SER A 181 21.40 6.60 -9.41
C SER A 181 22.39 5.48 -9.72
N SER A 182 22.44 4.42 -8.91
CA SER A 182 23.25 3.22 -9.17
C SER A 182 22.83 2.42 -10.42
N ARG A 183 21.77 2.85 -11.12
CA ARG A 183 21.35 2.35 -12.44
C ARG A 183 22.21 2.91 -13.58
N THR A 184 22.78 4.10 -13.44
CA THR A 184 23.46 4.81 -14.55
C THR A 184 24.83 4.19 -14.89
N ASP A 185 25.46 3.49 -13.94
CA ASP A 185 26.79 2.91 -14.13
C ASP A 185 26.79 1.59 -14.90
N ALA A 186 25.64 0.93 -15.07
CA ALA A 186 25.54 -0.41 -15.68
C ALA A 186 25.15 -0.40 -17.18
N SER A 187 24.83 0.75 -17.76
CA SER A 187 24.53 0.92 -19.19
C SER A 187 25.69 1.55 -19.98
N SER A 188 26.89 1.60 -19.38
CA SER A 188 28.11 2.15 -19.97
C SER A 188 29.20 1.06 -20.01
N THR A 189 28.94 -0.04 -20.71
CA THR A 189 29.96 -1.03 -21.13
C THR A 189 29.37 -1.88 -22.24
#